data_AF-C6XYV1-F1
#
_entry.id   AF-C6XYV1-F1
#
_cell.length_a   1.000
_cell.length_b   1.000
_cell.length_c   1.000
_cell.angle_alpha   90.00
_cell.angle_beta   90.00
_cell.angle_gamma   90.00
#
_symmetry.space_group_name_H-M   'P 1'
#
loop_
_entity.id
_entity.type
_entity.pdbx_description
1 polymer ?
#
loop_
_entity_poly.entity_id
_entity_poly.type
_entity_poly.pdbx_seq_one_letter_code
_entity_poly.pdbx_strand_id
1 'polypeptide(L)'
;MRSISKIVILGFSATVVVTLLSLRQPDGPAVQVKQQLIRQADSLLLAVNLLRSVKMDVAQSQLLQQRFREVRLAYKQLEWATEYFDPLTARQVNGPPVPETELNGLVIQPDGLQLIEQYLFPGFVSDKQQEFSGLLGRLAINATEFREFFRRADLQDWQIHDAVKQEVFRIEILGLNDFDDPLSKRCFAESAAALQSLKGVIAHYKAVPEFDPAIGYLQHPETFDRFDRAAFIIRYANPLTRSLKLLKDQLKLPDVRYNRLLNQDAATLFEADAFNRNAYTAEPGDSVTAEKTVLGKKLFFDPVLSGSGKRSCASCHQPNLDFTDGLIKNLDITGKRMIMRNTPTLINAALQPAQFYDLRVPSLEDQARDVLNNPDEMHGDMQVAIGKLWADTNYRKLFSSAYPRQGRMAIDTFEVMNALAGYVRSLTALNSRFDAYMQGDERAMKETALAGFNLFMGKARCGTCHFLPLFNGTLPPRYMQMEAEVIGVPQKIDRKYIDPDLGLYRIQSGDFNRHAFKITTVRNTTRTAPYMHNGVFRTLEEVIDFYDKGGGRGAGIEIANQTLDETPLHLNEEEKTEIIDFIKSLDSISTL
;
A
#
# COMPACT_ATOMS: atom_id res chain seq x y z
N MET A 1 -63.25 71.14 -17.14
CA MET A 1 -63.19 70.88 -18.60
C MET A 1 -61.72 70.71 -19.01
N ARG A 2 -61.51 69.85 -20.02
CA ARG A 2 -60.27 69.31 -20.60
C ARG A 2 -59.06 70.26 -20.74
N SER A 3 -57.89 69.68 -20.41
CA SER A 3 -56.68 69.48 -21.24
C SER A 3 -55.77 70.66 -21.61
N ILE A 4 -54.44 70.42 -21.50
CA ILE A 4 -53.34 70.61 -22.50
C ILE A 4 -52.02 70.86 -21.71
N SER A 5 -51.10 69.86 -21.61
CA SER A 5 -49.81 69.72 -22.35
C SER A 5 -48.66 70.56 -21.74
N LYS A 6 -47.35 70.19 -21.61
CA LYS A 6 -46.44 69.25 -22.31
C LYS A 6 -45.02 69.30 -21.64
N ILE A 7 -44.22 68.21 -21.78
CA ILE A 7 -42.73 68.14 -21.97
C ILE A 7 -41.81 68.37 -20.73
N VAL A 8 -41.21 67.33 -20.12
CA VAL A 8 -39.86 66.69 -20.33
C VAL A 8 -38.66 67.57 -19.97
N ILE A 9 -37.80 67.09 -19.03
CA ILE A 9 -36.33 67.06 -19.10
C ILE A 9 -35.77 66.07 -18.05
N LEU A 10 -34.80 65.27 -18.50
CA LEU A 10 -33.99 64.30 -17.75
C LEU A 10 -33.23 64.91 -16.57
N GLY A 11 -33.17 64.16 -15.47
CA GLY A 11 -32.21 64.32 -14.38
C GLY A 11 -31.53 62.99 -14.06
N PHE A 12 -30.74 62.47 -15.01
CA PHE A 12 -29.83 61.35 -14.77
C PHE A 12 -28.55 61.95 -14.17
N SER A 13 -28.34 61.80 -12.86
CA SER A 13 -27.07 62.15 -12.23
C SER A 13 -26.88 61.32 -10.96
N ALA A 14 -26.17 60.20 -11.16
CA ALA A 14 -25.06 59.79 -10.32
C ALA A 14 -25.29 59.86 -8.80
N THR A 15 -25.94 58.84 -8.24
CA THR A 15 -25.63 58.44 -6.87
C THR A 15 -25.91 56.96 -6.69
N VAL A 16 -24.81 56.19 -6.70
CA VAL A 16 -24.68 54.83 -6.18
C VAL A 16 -25.33 53.71 -7.01
N VAL A 17 -25.08 53.71 -8.33
CA VAL A 17 -24.67 52.46 -9.02
C VAL A 17 -23.14 52.36 -8.90
N VAL A 18 -22.64 52.43 -7.67
CA VAL A 18 -21.45 51.69 -7.27
C VAL A 18 -22.00 50.28 -7.07
N THR A 19 -22.21 49.54 -8.16
CA THR A 19 -21.37 48.36 -8.40
C THR A 19 -20.92 47.74 -7.08
N LEU A 20 -21.89 47.18 -6.38
CA LEU A 20 -21.77 45.91 -5.68
C LEU A 20 -21.55 44.79 -6.74
N LEU A 21 -20.67 44.93 -7.75
CA LEU A 21 -19.28 44.52 -7.59
C LEU A 21 -18.77 44.73 -6.15
N SER A 22 -19.36 43.95 -5.24
CA SER A 22 -18.63 43.38 -4.13
C SER A 22 -17.27 43.06 -4.72
N LEU A 23 -16.23 43.65 -4.12
CA LEU A 23 -14.87 43.18 -4.24
C LEU A 23 -14.95 41.67 -3.93
N ARG A 24 -15.28 40.84 -4.94
CA ARG A 24 -15.07 39.41 -4.89
C ARG A 24 -13.57 39.38 -4.78
N GLN A 25 -13.09 39.22 -3.56
CA GLN A 25 -11.74 38.74 -3.36
C GLN A 25 -11.58 37.59 -4.33
N PRO A 26 -10.51 37.57 -5.14
CA PRO A 26 -10.29 36.45 -6.05
C PRO A 26 -10.44 35.18 -5.21
N ASP A 27 -11.28 34.27 -5.70
CA ASP A 27 -11.54 32.99 -5.06
C ASP A 27 -10.21 32.40 -4.59
N GLY A 28 -10.11 32.03 -3.31
CA GLY A 28 -8.87 31.47 -2.76
C GLY A 28 -8.42 30.22 -3.53
N PRO A 29 -7.14 29.82 -3.43
CA PRO A 29 -6.61 28.67 -4.18
C PRO A 29 -7.49 27.42 -4.11
N ALA A 30 -7.95 27.02 -2.91
CA ALA A 30 -8.85 25.89 -2.75
C ALA A 30 -10.15 25.96 -3.58
N VAL A 31 -10.74 27.16 -3.72
CA VAL A 31 -11.95 27.36 -4.54
C VAL A 31 -11.63 27.21 -6.03
N GLN A 32 -10.47 27.70 -6.48
CA GLN A 32 -10.01 27.53 -7.86
C GLN A 32 -9.74 26.04 -8.18
N VAL A 33 -9.11 25.33 -7.25
CA VAL A 33 -8.88 23.88 -7.32
C VAL A 33 -10.19 23.11 -7.38
N LYS A 34 -11.18 23.46 -6.53
CA LYS A 34 -12.53 22.88 -6.58
C LYS A 34 -13.16 23.03 -7.96
N GLN A 35 -13.09 24.22 -8.56
CA GLN A 35 -13.62 24.44 -9.91
C GLN A 35 -12.86 23.65 -10.98
N GLN A 36 -11.56 23.46 -10.82
CA GLN A 36 -10.76 22.60 -11.70
C GLN A 36 -11.19 21.13 -11.59
N LEU A 37 -11.38 20.61 -10.37
CA LEU A 37 -11.84 19.25 -10.14
C LEU A 37 -13.23 18.99 -10.74
N ILE A 38 -14.16 19.95 -10.63
CA ILE A 38 -15.48 19.83 -11.26
C ILE A 38 -15.35 19.72 -12.79
N ARG A 39 -14.50 20.55 -13.43
CA ARG A 39 -14.27 20.46 -14.89
C ARG A 39 -13.60 19.15 -15.30
N GLN A 40 -12.67 18.65 -14.50
CA GLN A 40 -12.01 17.37 -14.74
C GLN A 40 -13.00 16.22 -14.58
N ALA A 41 -13.90 16.25 -13.59
CA ALA A 41 -14.98 15.28 -13.42
C ALA A 41 -15.97 15.31 -14.60
N ASP A 42 -16.34 16.49 -15.10
CA ASP A 42 -17.12 16.62 -16.33
C ASP A 42 -16.39 16.02 -17.55
N SER A 43 -15.06 16.18 -17.63
CA SER A 43 -14.24 15.62 -18.71
C SER A 43 -14.19 14.09 -18.65
N LEU A 44 -14.06 13.51 -17.46
CA LEU A 44 -14.16 12.06 -17.25
C LEU A 44 -15.53 11.53 -17.67
N LEU A 45 -16.61 12.16 -17.21
CA LEU A 45 -17.97 11.76 -17.59
C LEU A 45 -18.19 11.83 -19.11
N LEU A 46 -17.68 12.88 -19.75
CA LEU A 46 -17.74 13.02 -21.21
C LEU A 46 -16.97 11.87 -21.90
N ALA A 47 -15.75 11.57 -21.48
CA ALA A 47 -14.96 10.48 -22.03
C ALA A 47 -15.67 9.13 -21.89
N VAL A 48 -16.28 8.86 -20.73
CA VAL A 48 -17.05 7.63 -20.49
C VAL A 48 -18.27 7.55 -21.43
N ASN A 49 -18.99 8.65 -21.62
CA ASN A 49 -20.13 8.68 -22.54
C ASN A 49 -19.71 8.53 -24.01
N LEU A 50 -18.53 9.04 -24.39
CA LEU A 50 -17.95 8.81 -25.70
C LEU A 50 -17.55 7.35 -25.91
N LEU A 51 -17.00 6.66 -24.90
CA LEU A 51 -16.75 5.22 -24.97
C LEU A 51 -18.05 4.42 -25.13
N ARG A 52 -19.09 4.77 -24.36
CA ARG A 52 -20.41 4.13 -24.40
C ARG A 52 -21.15 4.31 -25.73
N SER A 53 -20.86 5.36 -26.48
CA SER A 53 -21.51 5.62 -27.77
C SER A 53 -20.89 4.82 -28.92
N VAL A 54 -19.72 4.22 -28.72
CA VAL A 54 -19.10 3.34 -29.71
C VAL A 54 -19.88 2.04 -29.78
N LYS A 55 -20.21 1.60 -31.00
CA LYS A 55 -20.83 0.30 -31.24
C LYS A 55 -19.91 -0.82 -30.74
N MET A 56 -20.42 -1.66 -29.85
CA MET A 56 -19.72 -2.82 -29.28
C MET A 56 -19.57 -3.93 -30.32
N ASP A 57 -18.59 -3.79 -31.21
CA ASP A 57 -18.35 -4.66 -32.36
C ASP A 57 -16.85 -4.87 -32.51
N VAL A 58 -16.44 -6.08 -32.89
CA VAL A 58 -15.02 -6.41 -33.15
C VAL A 58 -14.45 -5.47 -34.22
N ALA A 59 -15.27 -5.07 -35.21
CA ALA A 59 -14.89 -4.10 -36.22
C ALA A 59 -14.55 -2.70 -35.66
N GLN A 60 -14.99 -2.39 -34.44
CA GLN A 60 -14.73 -1.12 -33.74
C GLN A 60 -13.70 -1.28 -32.61
N SER A 61 -13.04 -2.44 -32.48
CA SER A 61 -12.11 -2.73 -31.38
C SER A 61 -11.07 -1.64 -31.18
N GLN A 62 -10.47 -1.12 -32.25
CA GLN A 62 -9.46 -0.06 -32.16
C GLN A 62 -10.04 1.25 -31.60
N LEU A 63 -11.26 1.61 -32.01
CA LEU A 63 -11.93 2.82 -31.51
C LEU A 63 -12.35 2.65 -30.05
N LEU A 64 -12.86 1.48 -29.65
CA LEU A 64 -13.16 1.16 -28.24
C LEU A 64 -11.91 1.28 -27.36
N GLN A 65 -10.79 0.68 -27.78
CA GLN A 65 -9.51 0.78 -27.08
C GLN A 65 -9.00 2.22 -27.01
N GLN A 66 -9.15 3.00 -28.08
CA GLN A 66 -8.79 4.43 -28.07
C GLN A 66 -9.64 5.21 -27.05
N ARG A 67 -10.97 5.08 -27.10
CA ARG A 67 -11.87 5.77 -26.16
C ARG A 67 -11.63 5.36 -24.72
N PHE A 68 -11.31 4.11 -24.47
CA PHE A 68 -10.92 3.66 -23.14
C PHE A 68 -9.65 4.35 -22.63
N ARG A 69 -8.61 4.47 -23.47
CA ARG A 69 -7.40 5.21 -23.09
C ARG A 69 -7.70 6.69 -22.79
N GLU A 70 -8.62 7.31 -23.53
CA GLU A 70 -9.08 8.68 -23.23
C GLU A 70 -9.78 8.76 -21.86
N VAL A 71 -10.60 7.77 -21.50
CA VAL A 71 -11.22 7.66 -20.17
C VAL A 71 -10.15 7.54 -19.08
N ARG A 72 -9.15 6.67 -19.29
CA ARG A 72 -8.06 6.48 -18.32
C ARG A 72 -7.28 7.76 -18.08
N LEU A 73 -6.87 8.46 -19.14
CA LEU A 73 -6.17 9.74 -19.01
C LEU A 73 -7.03 10.81 -18.32
N ALA A 74 -8.34 10.85 -18.55
CA ALA A 74 -9.25 11.75 -17.86
C ALA A 74 -9.37 11.42 -16.36
N TYR A 75 -9.43 10.13 -16.00
CA TYR A 75 -9.43 9.68 -14.61
C TYR A 75 -8.11 10.03 -13.90
N LYS A 76 -6.97 9.82 -14.54
CA LYS A 76 -5.65 10.14 -13.97
C LYS A 76 -5.43 11.62 -13.65
N GLN A 77 -6.18 12.53 -14.30
CA GLN A 77 -6.17 13.93 -13.90
C GLN A 77 -6.91 14.19 -12.58
N LEU A 78 -7.81 13.30 -12.16
CA LEU A 78 -8.60 13.38 -10.93
C LEU A 78 -8.09 12.47 -9.81
N GLU A 79 -7.28 11.46 -10.14
CA GLU A 79 -6.85 10.38 -9.24
C GLU A 79 -6.40 10.89 -7.87
N TRP A 80 -5.50 11.87 -7.85
CA TRP A 80 -5.00 12.50 -6.62
C TRP A 80 -6.10 12.94 -5.64
N ALA A 81 -7.21 13.44 -6.16
CA ALA A 81 -8.32 13.95 -5.36
C ALA A 81 -9.33 12.85 -5.05
N THR A 82 -9.64 11.98 -6.01
CA THR A 82 -10.62 10.91 -5.79
C THR A 82 -10.08 9.89 -4.79
N GLU A 83 -8.83 9.46 -4.91
CA GLU A 83 -8.18 8.54 -3.96
C GLU A 83 -8.05 9.12 -2.54
N TYR A 84 -7.92 10.46 -2.43
CA TYR A 84 -7.80 11.13 -1.14
C TYR A 84 -9.17 11.40 -0.49
N PHE A 85 -10.09 12.04 -1.22
CA PHE A 85 -11.35 12.55 -0.67
C PHE A 85 -12.52 11.55 -0.79
N ASP A 86 -12.52 10.66 -1.79
CA ASP A 86 -13.61 9.72 -2.05
C ASP A 86 -13.10 8.33 -2.50
N PRO A 87 -12.36 7.63 -1.61
CA PRO A 87 -11.66 6.38 -1.94
C PRO A 87 -12.60 5.23 -2.29
N LEU A 88 -13.84 5.24 -1.75
CA LEU A 88 -14.80 4.17 -1.99
C LEU A 88 -15.28 4.21 -3.44
N THR A 89 -15.61 5.40 -3.95
CA THR A 89 -15.95 5.56 -5.36
C THR A 89 -14.73 5.43 -6.25
N ALA A 90 -13.54 5.88 -5.82
CA ALA A 90 -12.28 5.61 -6.54
C ALA A 90 -12.05 4.11 -6.79
N ARG A 91 -12.25 3.27 -5.76
CA ARG A 91 -12.18 1.81 -5.87
C ARG A 91 -13.20 1.24 -6.85
N GLN A 92 -14.40 1.81 -6.95
CA GLN A 92 -15.41 1.36 -7.93
C GLN A 92 -15.12 1.87 -9.35
N VAL A 93 -14.32 2.92 -9.51
CA VAL A 93 -13.92 3.46 -10.81
C VAL A 93 -12.69 2.76 -11.35
N ASN A 94 -11.71 2.41 -10.53
CA ASN A 94 -10.42 1.87 -10.98
C ASN A 94 -9.99 0.62 -10.18
N GLY A 95 -10.95 -0.12 -9.63
CA GLY A 95 -10.70 -1.30 -8.80
C GLY A 95 -10.10 -2.47 -9.57
N PRO A 96 -9.46 -3.41 -8.85
CA PRO A 96 -8.85 -4.58 -9.45
C PRO A 96 -9.89 -5.56 -10.00
N PRO A 97 -9.51 -6.42 -10.96
CA PRO A 97 -10.43 -7.37 -11.58
C PRO A 97 -10.61 -8.67 -10.75
N VAL A 98 -10.46 -8.59 -9.43
CA VAL A 98 -10.58 -9.73 -8.51
C VAL A 98 -11.52 -9.40 -7.34
N PRO A 99 -12.32 -10.36 -6.84
CA PRO A 99 -13.18 -10.13 -5.69
C PRO A 99 -12.34 -9.88 -4.44
N GLU A 100 -12.84 -9.03 -3.56
CA GLU A 100 -12.14 -8.65 -2.34
C GLU A 100 -13.09 -8.73 -1.14
N THR A 101 -12.56 -9.07 0.03
CA THR A 101 -13.33 -9.06 1.28
C THR A 101 -13.03 -7.81 2.08
N GLU A 102 -14.05 -7.03 2.40
CA GLU A 102 -13.96 -5.92 3.34
C GLU A 102 -13.73 -6.41 4.78
N LEU A 103 -13.30 -5.50 5.66
CA LEU A 103 -13.06 -5.81 7.08
C LEU A 103 -14.30 -6.36 7.80
N ASN A 104 -15.50 -6.04 7.32
CA ASN A 104 -16.78 -6.53 7.86
C ASN A 104 -17.21 -7.88 7.26
N GLY A 105 -16.41 -8.49 6.39
CA GLY A 105 -16.71 -9.75 5.71
C GLY A 105 -17.53 -9.61 4.42
N LEU A 106 -17.90 -8.39 4.01
CA LEU A 106 -18.62 -8.17 2.76
C LEU A 106 -17.68 -8.41 1.56
N VAL A 107 -18.11 -9.26 0.62
CA VAL A 107 -17.39 -9.47 -0.64
C VAL A 107 -17.78 -8.37 -1.63
N ILE A 108 -16.82 -7.55 -2.02
CA ILE A 108 -16.94 -6.59 -3.12
C ILE A 108 -16.64 -7.32 -4.42
N GLN A 109 -17.58 -7.22 -5.36
CA GLN A 109 -17.40 -7.77 -6.70
C GLN A 109 -16.49 -6.84 -7.53
N PRO A 110 -15.67 -7.41 -8.44
CA PRO A 110 -14.81 -6.61 -9.31
C PRO A 110 -15.60 -5.59 -10.13
N ASP A 111 -15.10 -4.37 -10.22
CA ASP A 111 -15.70 -3.28 -11.00
C ASP A 111 -14.62 -2.28 -11.45
N GLY A 112 -14.98 -1.38 -12.36
CA GLY A 112 -14.12 -0.28 -12.77
C GLY A 112 -13.17 -0.60 -13.92
N LEU A 113 -12.21 0.31 -14.13
CA LEU A 113 -11.39 0.42 -15.32
C LEU A 113 -10.50 -0.81 -15.56
N GLN A 114 -9.92 -1.40 -14.51
CA GLN A 114 -9.05 -2.58 -14.69
C GLN A 114 -9.85 -3.82 -15.14
N LEU A 115 -11.09 -3.98 -14.67
CA LEU A 115 -11.98 -5.02 -15.19
C LEU A 115 -12.43 -4.73 -16.61
N ILE A 116 -12.82 -3.48 -16.90
CA ILE A 116 -13.23 -3.03 -18.25
C ILE A 116 -12.11 -3.29 -19.27
N GLU A 117 -10.85 -3.14 -18.86
CA GLU A 117 -9.68 -3.40 -19.69
C GLU A 117 -9.64 -4.83 -20.25
N GLN A 118 -10.04 -5.84 -19.44
CA GLN A 118 -10.06 -7.25 -19.86
C GLN A 118 -11.03 -7.52 -21.02
N TYR A 119 -12.06 -6.69 -21.17
CA TYR A 119 -12.99 -6.77 -22.29
C TYR A 119 -12.47 -6.13 -23.56
N LEU A 120 -11.42 -5.30 -23.46
CA LEU A 120 -10.94 -4.45 -24.54
C LEU A 120 -9.57 -4.87 -25.08
N PHE A 121 -8.73 -5.55 -24.30
CA PHE A 121 -7.36 -5.88 -24.66
C PHE A 121 -7.06 -7.38 -24.60
N PRO A 122 -6.29 -7.93 -25.56
CA PRO A 122 -5.67 -7.25 -26.71
C PRO A 122 -6.66 -6.91 -27.85
N GLY A 123 -7.89 -7.41 -27.77
CA GLY A 123 -8.99 -7.11 -28.69
C GLY A 123 -10.34 -7.20 -27.99
N PHE A 124 -11.36 -6.59 -28.58
CA PHE A 124 -12.69 -6.56 -27.99
C PHE A 124 -13.33 -7.95 -27.88
N VAL A 125 -13.79 -8.29 -26.68
CA VAL A 125 -14.45 -9.55 -26.33
C VAL A 125 -15.96 -9.44 -26.55
N SER A 126 -16.46 -9.98 -27.67
CA SER A 126 -17.82 -9.73 -28.15
C SER A 126 -18.92 -10.62 -27.57
N ASP A 127 -18.59 -11.71 -26.88
CA ASP A 127 -19.53 -12.68 -26.31
C ASP A 127 -20.18 -12.21 -24.99
N LYS A 128 -19.60 -11.18 -24.34
CA LYS A 128 -20.07 -10.64 -23.05
C LYS A 128 -20.53 -9.17 -23.11
N GLN A 129 -21.13 -8.77 -24.22
CA GLN A 129 -21.56 -7.36 -24.44
C GLN A 129 -22.48 -6.80 -23.35
N GLN A 130 -23.40 -7.61 -22.81
CA GLN A 130 -24.33 -7.15 -21.77
C GLN A 130 -23.61 -6.82 -20.46
N GLU A 131 -22.64 -7.65 -20.07
CA GLU A 131 -21.82 -7.45 -18.88
C GLU A 131 -20.93 -6.21 -19.05
N PHE A 132 -20.25 -6.09 -20.20
CA PHE A 132 -19.44 -4.93 -20.56
C PHE A 132 -20.27 -3.63 -20.56
N SER A 133 -21.46 -3.65 -21.17
CA SER A 133 -22.36 -2.49 -21.13
C SER A 133 -22.80 -2.12 -19.71
N GLY A 134 -23.00 -3.11 -18.83
CA GLY A 134 -23.30 -2.90 -17.42
C GLY A 134 -22.16 -2.21 -16.68
N LEU A 135 -20.91 -2.65 -16.92
CA LEU A 135 -19.70 -2.03 -16.37
C LEU A 135 -19.58 -0.56 -16.80
N LEU A 136 -19.74 -0.26 -18.09
CA LEU A 136 -19.70 1.12 -18.58
C LEU A 136 -20.82 1.98 -17.99
N GLY A 137 -22.00 1.39 -17.73
CA GLY A 137 -23.11 2.07 -17.06
C GLY A 137 -22.77 2.48 -15.64
N ARG A 138 -22.20 1.57 -14.84
CA ARG A 138 -21.74 1.87 -13.46
C ARG A 138 -20.60 2.87 -13.45
N LEU A 139 -19.64 2.75 -14.36
CA LEU A 139 -18.57 3.73 -14.52
C LEU A 139 -19.11 5.14 -14.80
N ALA A 140 -20.15 5.28 -15.62
CA ALA A 140 -20.79 6.58 -15.88
C ALA A 140 -21.51 7.16 -14.65
N ILE A 141 -22.13 6.30 -13.83
CA ILE A 141 -22.74 6.70 -12.56
C ILE A 141 -21.65 7.22 -11.60
N ASN A 142 -20.55 6.47 -11.44
CA ASN A 142 -19.45 6.85 -10.55
C ASN A 142 -18.73 8.12 -11.02
N ALA A 143 -18.53 8.29 -12.34
CA ALA A 143 -18.01 9.54 -12.91
C ALA A 143 -18.93 10.74 -12.63
N THR A 144 -20.25 10.51 -12.62
CA THR A 144 -21.22 11.53 -12.22
C THR A 144 -21.13 11.84 -10.72
N GLU A 145 -20.95 10.82 -9.88
CA GLU A 145 -20.83 11.00 -8.43
C GLU A 145 -19.61 11.86 -8.07
N PHE A 146 -18.44 11.67 -8.69
CA PHE A 146 -17.29 12.54 -8.46
C PHE A 146 -17.60 14.01 -8.70
N ARG A 147 -18.35 14.32 -9.77
CA ARG A 147 -18.77 15.69 -10.05
C ARG A 147 -19.66 16.24 -8.93
N GLU A 148 -20.67 15.48 -8.51
CA GLU A 148 -21.58 15.93 -7.45
C GLU A 148 -20.89 16.01 -6.09
N PHE A 149 -19.96 15.09 -5.81
CA PHE A 149 -19.08 15.13 -4.64
C PHE A 149 -18.30 16.44 -4.61
N PHE A 150 -17.51 16.74 -5.64
CA PHE A 150 -16.67 17.96 -5.66
C PHE A 150 -17.47 19.26 -5.76
N ARG A 151 -18.74 19.25 -6.21
CA ARG A 151 -19.62 20.42 -6.08
C ARG A 151 -19.94 20.74 -4.61
N ARG A 152 -20.14 19.70 -3.80
CA ARG A 152 -20.53 19.79 -2.39
C ARG A 152 -19.32 19.87 -1.44
N ALA A 153 -18.16 19.37 -1.87
CA ALA A 153 -16.96 19.29 -1.04
C ALA A 153 -16.51 20.68 -0.55
N ASP A 154 -16.10 20.72 0.71
CA ASP A 154 -15.37 21.83 1.32
C ASP A 154 -13.89 21.46 1.40
N LEU A 155 -13.09 21.98 0.47
CA LEU A 155 -11.68 21.64 0.34
C LEU A 155 -10.84 22.62 1.15
N GLN A 156 -9.95 22.09 1.99
CA GLN A 156 -8.99 22.90 2.73
C GLN A 156 -7.61 22.83 2.04
N ASP A 157 -6.86 23.95 2.04
CA ASP A 157 -5.55 24.03 1.39
C ASP A 157 -4.56 22.97 1.89
N TRP A 158 -4.60 22.63 3.19
CA TRP A 158 -3.74 21.59 3.76
C TRP A 158 -4.10 20.18 3.27
N GLN A 159 -5.39 19.91 2.98
CA GLN A 159 -5.82 18.62 2.42
C GLN A 159 -5.40 18.50 0.97
N ILE A 160 -5.55 19.59 0.19
CA ILE A 160 -5.10 19.65 -1.20
C ILE A 160 -3.59 19.38 -1.25
N HIS A 161 -2.81 20.04 -0.40
CA HIS A 161 -1.37 19.85 -0.31
C HIS A 161 -0.97 18.40 0.00
N ASP A 162 -1.57 17.80 1.04
CA ASP A 162 -1.28 16.41 1.42
C ASP A 162 -1.69 15.43 0.31
N ALA A 163 -2.83 15.65 -0.35
CA ALA A 163 -3.31 14.84 -1.47
C ALA A 163 -2.36 14.91 -2.69
N VAL A 164 -1.86 16.11 -3.05
CA VAL A 164 -0.85 16.26 -4.11
C VAL A 164 0.42 15.47 -3.77
N LYS A 165 0.89 15.53 -2.53
CA LYS A 165 2.10 14.80 -2.11
C LYS A 165 1.87 13.28 -2.15
N GLN A 166 0.71 12.82 -1.66
CA GLN A 166 0.32 11.41 -1.69
C GLN A 166 0.24 10.87 -3.12
N GLU A 167 -0.19 11.68 -4.09
CA GLU A 167 -0.23 11.25 -5.48
C GLU A 167 1.17 11.02 -6.07
N VAL A 168 2.15 11.87 -5.74
CA VAL A 168 3.53 11.63 -6.19
C VAL A 168 4.05 10.31 -5.61
N PHE A 169 3.77 10.03 -4.33
CA PHE A 169 4.09 8.74 -3.73
C PHE A 169 3.33 7.58 -4.41
N ARG A 170 2.04 7.75 -4.74
CA ARG A 170 1.24 6.75 -5.47
C ARG A 170 1.86 6.46 -6.83
N ILE A 171 2.35 7.46 -7.55
CA ILE A 171 3.06 7.28 -8.82
C ILE A 171 4.32 6.42 -8.61
N GLU A 172 5.17 6.77 -7.64
CA GLU A 172 6.39 6.01 -7.34
C GLU A 172 6.12 4.53 -7.03
N ILE A 173 5.03 4.25 -6.30
CA ILE A 173 4.72 2.91 -5.79
C ILE A 173 3.92 2.08 -6.79
N LEU A 174 2.92 2.67 -7.47
CA LEU A 174 1.95 1.97 -8.32
C LEU A 174 2.05 2.42 -9.78
N GLY A 175 2.11 3.74 -10.02
CA GLY A 175 2.02 4.33 -11.35
C GLY A 175 3.17 3.98 -12.31
N LEU A 176 4.33 3.54 -11.80
CA LEU A 176 5.48 3.14 -12.63
C LEU A 176 5.49 1.65 -13.00
N ASN A 177 4.54 0.85 -12.50
CA ASN A 177 4.63 -0.62 -12.48
C ASN A 177 3.44 -1.30 -13.18
N ASP A 178 2.72 -0.59 -14.05
CA ASP A 178 1.52 -1.08 -14.74
C ASP A 178 0.43 -1.60 -13.78
N PHE A 179 0.44 -1.20 -12.50
CA PHE A 179 -0.51 -1.68 -11.49
C PHE A 179 -1.97 -1.40 -11.89
N ASP A 180 -2.24 -0.17 -12.33
CA ASP A 180 -3.59 0.22 -12.73
C ASP A 180 -3.93 -0.15 -14.18
N ASP A 181 -2.96 -0.49 -15.05
CA ASP A 181 -3.14 -0.65 -16.52
C ASP A 181 -2.33 -1.84 -17.10
N PRO A 182 -2.52 -3.07 -16.58
CA PRO A 182 -1.62 -4.19 -16.88
C PRO A 182 -1.66 -4.71 -18.32
N LEU A 183 -2.73 -4.41 -19.10
CA LEU A 183 -2.92 -4.93 -20.46
C LEU A 183 -2.65 -3.87 -21.54
N SER A 184 -3.04 -2.62 -21.30
CA SER A 184 -2.92 -1.48 -22.22
C SER A 184 -1.52 -0.86 -22.17
N LYS A 185 -0.80 -1.03 -21.05
CA LYS A 185 0.62 -0.71 -20.84
C LYS A 185 0.95 0.77 -21.10
N ARG A 186 0.18 1.67 -20.49
CA ARG A 186 0.29 3.15 -20.63
C ARG A 186 0.63 3.87 -19.33
N CYS A 187 1.12 3.15 -18.32
CA CYS A 187 1.37 3.69 -16.99
C CYS A 187 2.21 4.98 -16.94
N PHE A 188 3.21 5.15 -17.81
CA PHE A 188 4.00 6.40 -17.85
C PHE A 188 3.23 7.59 -18.41
N ALA A 189 2.41 7.39 -19.45
CA ALA A 189 1.56 8.45 -19.99
C ALA A 189 0.49 8.87 -18.97
N GLU A 190 -0.02 7.90 -18.21
CA GLU A 190 -0.96 8.11 -17.11
C GLU A 190 -0.34 8.86 -15.93
N SER A 191 0.85 8.44 -15.50
CA SER A 191 1.62 9.11 -14.45
C SER A 191 1.98 10.55 -14.87
N ALA A 192 2.33 10.77 -16.15
CA ALA A 192 2.56 12.10 -16.67
C ALA A 192 1.28 12.97 -16.65
N ALA A 193 0.13 12.39 -16.98
CA ALA A 193 -1.16 13.09 -16.91
C ALA A 193 -1.54 13.47 -15.47
N ALA A 194 -1.27 12.59 -14.50
CA ALA A 194 -1.43 12.88 -13.08
C ALA A 194 -0.54 14.04 -12.64
N LEU A 195 0.78 13.98 -12.90
CA LEU A 195 1.72 15.06 -12.57
C LEU A 195 1.35 16.39 -13.25
N GLN A 196 0.87 16.35 -14.50
CA GLN A 196 0.41 17.55 -15.21
C GLN A 196 -0.81 18.18 -14.51
N SER A 197 -1.72 17.36 -13.99
CA SER A 197 -2.85 17.83 -13.18
C SER A 197 -2.38 18.47 -11.87
N LEU A 198 -1.47 17.81 -11.16
CA LEU A 198 -0.86 18.33 -9.93
C LEU A 198 -0.16 19.68 -10.16
N LYS A 199 0.60 19.81 -11.26
CA LYS A 199 1.21 21.09 -11.66
C LYS A 199 0.16 22.19 -11.80
N GLY A 200 -0.97 21.89 -12.43
CA GLY A 200 -2.09 22.83 -12.58
C GLY A 200 -2.73 23.22 -11.24
N VAL A 201 -2.85 22.27 -10.31
CA VAL A 201 -3.35 22.51 -8.94
C VAL A 201 -2.40 23.42 -8.17
N ILE A 202 -1.11 23.12 -8.17
CA ILE A 202 -0.10 23.88 -7.41
C ILE A 202 0.15 25.27 -8.02
N ALA A 203 -0.10 25.48 -9.31
CA ALA A 203 -0.01 26.80 -9.94
C ALA A 203 -0.92 27.85 -9.28
N HIS A 204 -2.00 27.45 -8.61
CA HIS A 204 -2.87 28.37 -7.85
C HIS A 204 -2.19 28.93 -6.58
N TYR A 205 -1.06 28.36 -6.14
CA TYR A 205 -0.36 28.68 -4.88
C TYR A 205 0.93 29.52 -5.06
N LYS A 206 1.14 30.16 -6.23
CA LYS A 206 2.21 31.13 -6.59
C LYS A 206 3.67 30.65 -6.59
N ALA A 207 4.08 29.71 -5.75
CA ALA A 207 5.44 29.14 -5.73
C ALA A 207 5.40 27.66 -6.17
N VAL A 208 6.05 27.34 -7.29
CA VAL A 208 5.81 26.09 -8.01
C VAL A 208 7.04 25.18 -7.94
N PRO A 209 6.93 24.00 -7.30
CA PRO A 209 7.88 22.90 -7.49
C PRO A 209 8.07 22.57 -8.98
N GLU A 210 9.27 22.20 -9.39
CA GLU A 210 9.55 21.87 -10.79
C GLU A 210 8.98 20.50 -11.18
N PHE A 211 7.73 20.46 -11.65
CA PHE A 211 7.10 19.24 -12.17
C PHE A 211 7.62 18.84 -13.56
N ASP A 212 8.07 19.80 -14.36
CA ASP A 212 8.41 19.59 -15.78
C ASP A 212 9.52 18.55 -16.02
N PRO A 213 10.61 18.50 -15.22
CA PRO A 213 11.61 17.45 -15.35
C PRO A 213 11.02 16.04 -15.16
N ALA A 214 10.15 15.86 -14.15
CA ALA A 214 9.52 14.57 -13.86
C ALA A 214 8.55 14.16 -14.98
N ILE A 215 7.71 15.10 -15.45
CA ILE A 215 6.79 14.88 -16.57
C ILE A 215 7.57 14.53 -17.85
N GLY A 216 8.65 15.26 -18.14
CA GLY A 216 9.48 15.05 -19.33
C GLY A 216 10.12 13.66 -19.36
N TYR A 217 10.56 13.15 -18.21
CA TYR A 217 11.12 11.80 -18.07
C TYR A 217 10.07 10.72 -18.38
N LEU A 218 8.84 10.89 -17.89
CA LEU A 218 7.72 9.95 -18.12
C LEU A 218 7.18 9.99 -19.56
N GLN A 219 7.34 11.09 -20.28
CA GLN A 219 6.85 11.23 -21.66
C GLN A 219 7.77 10.60 -22.71
N HIS A 220 9.02 10.32 -22.36
CA HIS A 220 10.01 9.74 -23.27
C HIS A 220 10.63 8.45 -22.71
N PRO A 221 9.82 7.45 -22.30
CA PRO A 221 10.36 6.18 -21.81
C PRO A 221 10.95 5.39 -22.99
N GLU A 222 12.06 4.68 -22.79
CA GLU A 222 12.56 3.74 -23.81
C GLU A 222 11.55 2.61 -24.02
N THR A 223 11.23 1.87 -22.96
CA THR A 223 10.22 0.81 -22.88
C THR A 223 9.82 0.64 -21.41
N PHE A 224 8.75 -0.12 -21.12
CA PHE A 224 8.38 -0.48 -19.75
C PHE A 224 9.50 -1.23 -18.99
N ASP A 225 10.15 -2.17 -19.68
CA ASP A 225 11.19 -3.03 -19.09
C ASP A 225 12.51 -2.27 -18.84
N ARG A 226 12.84 -1.31 -19.71
CA ARG A 226 14.10 -0.54 -19.65
C ARG A 226 13.99 0.80 -18.93
N PHE A 227 12.81 1.17 -18.44
CA PHE A 227 12.63 2.43 -17.72
C PHE A 227 13.39 2.40 -16.38
N ASP A 228 14.26 3.38 -16.17
CA ASP A 228 15.05 3.48 -14.94
C ASP A 228 14.25 4.18 -13.83
N ARG A 229 13.51 3.34 -13.09
CA ARG A 229 12.65 3.75 -11.96
C ARG A 229 13.48 4.33 -10.83
N ALA A 230 14.68 3.79 -10.60
CA ALA A 230 15.60 4.30 -9.57
C ALA A 230 16.02 5.75 -9.88
N ALA A 231 16.41 6.03 -11.12
CA ALA A 231 16.71 7.39 -11.55
C ALA A 231 15.48 8.30 -11.45
N PHE A 232 14.30 7.83 -11.88
CA PHE A 232 13.06 8.60 -11.75
C PHE A 232 12.82 9.05 -10.30
N ILE A 233 12.87 8.10 -9.35
CA ILE A 233 12.60 8.34 -7.93
C ILE A 233 13.60 9.36 -7.36
N ILE A 234 14.90 9.15 -7.53
CA ILE A 234 15.92 9.96 -6.84
C ILE A 234 16.10 11.34 -7.47
N ARG A 235 16.04 11.42 -8.81
CA ARG A 235 16.34 12.67 -9.54
C ARG A 235 15.11 13.53 -9.78
N TYR A 236 13.90 12.97 -9.67
CA TYR A 236 12.68 13.68 -10.02
C TYR A 236 11.61 13.62 -8.91
N ALA A 237 11.17 12.43 -8.49
CA ALA A 237 10.07 12.30 -7.53
C ALA A 237 10.44 12.80 -6.12
N ASN A 238 11.59 12.38 -5.58
CA ASN A 238 12.08 12.78 -4.26
C ASN A 238 12.35 14.30 -4.17
N PRO A 239 13.02 14.95 -5.16
CA PRO A 239 13.15 16.40 -5.18
C PRO A 239 11.79 17.13 -5.26
N LEU A 240 10.84 16.58 -6.01
CA LEU A 240 9.50 17.15 -6.14
C LEU A 240 8.73 17.11 -4.80
N THR A 241 8.72 15.97 -4.11
CA THR A 241 8.03 15.81 -2.81
C THR A 241 8.70 16.61 -1.69
N ARG A 242 10.03 16.75 -1.70
CA ARG A 242 10.74 17.72 -0.83
C ARG A 242 10.34 19.16 -1.11
N SER A 243 10.24 19.55 -2.38
CA SER A 243 9.80 20.89 -2.78
C SER A 243 8.34 21.16 -2.38
N LEU A 244 7.46 20.16 -2.49
CA LEU A 244 6.10 20.24 -1.97
C LEU A 244 6.12 20.43 -0.46
N LYS A 245 6.94 19.70 0.31
CA LYS A 245 7.07 19.94 1.76
C LYS A 245 7.49 21.39 2.07
N LEU A 246 8.46 21.94 1.36
CA LEU A 246 8.87 23.34 1.53
C LEU A 246 7.73 24.33 1.22
N LEU A 247 6.90 24.02 0.22
CA LEU A 247 5.71 24.81 -0.10
C LEU A 247 4.70 24.85 1.06
N LYS A 248 4.48 23.72 1.78
CA LYS A 248 3.63 23.68 3.00
C LYS A 248 4.09 24.73 4.01
N ASP A 249 5.39 24.79 4.25
CA ASP A 249 6.01 25.68 5.24
C ASP A 249 5.92 27.14 4.80
N GLN A 250 6.16 27.43 3.51
CA GLN A 250 6.04 28.77 2.94
C GLN A 250 4.61 29.32 3.01
N LEU A 251 3.63 28.47 2.71
CA LEU A 251 2.20 28.80 2.79
C LEU A 251 1.68 28.86 4.23
N LYS A 252 2.48 28.43 5.22
CA LYS A 252 2.10 28.34 6.64
C LYS A 252 0.80 27.56 6.84
N LEU A 253 0.65 26.46 6.10
CA LEU A 253 -0.53 25.60 6.21
C LEU A 253 -0.61 25.00 7.63
N PRO A 254 -1.82 24.78 8.17
CA PRO A 254 -1.98 24.21 9.50
C PRO A 254 -1.37 22.81 9.57
N ASP A 255 -0.73 22.52 10.70
CA ASP A 255 -0.10 21.24 10.94
C ASP A 255 -1.10 20.25 11.56
N VAL A 256 -2.02 19.76 10.73
CA VAL A 256 -3.06 18.80 11.15
C VAL A 256 -2.46 17.41 11.28
N ARG A 257 -2.58 16.79 12.45
CA ARG A 257 -2.06 15.45 12.72
C ARG A 257 -3.17 14.43 12.95
N TYR A 258 -3.05 13.29 12.31
CA TYR A 258 -3.88 12.12 12.59
C TYR A 258 -3.06 10.84 12.42
N ASN A 259 -3.52 9.76 13.05
CA ASN A 259 -2.82 8.50 13.03
C ASN A 259 -2.89 7.88 11.62
N ARG A 260 -1.73 7.71 10.99
CA ARG A 260 -1.54 7.04 9.70
C ARG A 260 -0.16 6.41 9.64
N LEU A 261 0.02 5.37 8.81
CA LEU A 261 1.31 4.69 8.69
C LEU A 261 2.38 5.59 8.05
N LEU A 262 2.14 6.09 6.83
CA LEU A 262 3.07 7.01 6.18
C LEU A 262 2.97 8.40 6.82
N ASN A 263 3.99 8.92 7.48
CA ASN A 263 3.93 10.17 8.21
C ASN A 263 3.59 11.39 7.34
N GLN A 264 2.81 12.33 7.92
CA GLN A 264 2.37 13.57 7.25
C GLN A 264 3.50 14.51 6.88
N ASP A 265 4.62 14.44 7.60
CA ASP A 265 5.76 15.28 7.34
C ASP A 265 6.83 14.65 6.48
N ALA A 266 6.72 13.34 6.20
CA ALA A 266 7.69 12.64 5.38
C ALA A 266 7.86 13.42 4.07
N ALA A 267 9.08 13.87 3.82
CA ALA A 267 9.45 14.56 2.60
C ALA A 267 9.58 13.57 1.45
N THR A 268 10.00 12.34 1.74
CA THR A 268 10.09 11.22 0.79
C THR A 268 9.63 9.92 1.45
N LEU A 269 9.37 8.88 0.64
CA LEU A 269 9.05 7.53 1.14
C LEU A 269 10.21 6.85 1.89
N PHE A 270 11.42 7.39 1.81
CA PHE A 270 12.64 6.71 2.29
C PHE A 270 13.27 7.36 3.51
N GLU A 271 12.67 8.41 4.09
CA GLU A 271 13.16 8.97 5.34
C GLU A 271 13.08 7.94 6.48
N ALA A 272 14.02 8.01 7.43
CA ALA A 272 14.14 7.02 8.51
C ALA A 272 12.86 6.91 9.38
N ASP A 273 12.12 8.01 9.49
CA ASP A 273 10.84 8.12 10.19
C ASP A 273 9.66 8.30 9.21
N ALA A 274 9.80 7.94 7.92
CA ALA A 274 8.70 8.03 6.97
C ALA A 274 7.49 7.19 7.40
N PHE A 275 7.70 6.06 8.10
CA PHE A 275 6.63 5.18 8.55
C PHE A 275 6.52 5.10 10.07
N ASN A 276 5.33 5.38 10.59
CA ASN A 276 5.02 5.33 12.01
C ASN A 276 4.79 3.89 12.48
N ARG A 277 5.77 3.31 13.18
CA ARG A 277 5.66 1.98 13.81
C ARG A 277 4.52 1.82 14.85
N ASN A 278 3.90 2.91 15.29
CA ASN A 278 2.75 2.89 16.18
C ASN A 278 1.41 3.05 15.44
N ALA A 279 1.38 3.07 14.10
CA ALA A 279 0.17 3.38 13.35
C ALA A 279 -1.01 2.44 13.63
N TYR A 280 -0.76 1.21 14.08
CA TYR A 280 -1.78 0.21 14.36
C TYR A 280 -1.97 -0.05 15.86
N THR A 281 -1.57 0.87 16.73
CA THR A 281 -1.95 0.80 18.16
C THR A 281 -3.42 1.19 18.34
N ALA A 282 -4.12 0.53 19.26
CA ALA A 282 -5.53 0.81 19.53
C ALA A 282 -5.72 2.22 20.11
N GLU A 283 -4.87 2.61 21.06
CA GLU A 283 -4.92 3.94 21.67
C GLU A 283 -3.53 4.61 21.70
N PRO A 284 -3.45 5.96 21.76
CA PRO A 284 -2.17 6.67 21.84
C PRO A 284 -1.28 6.19 23.00
N GLY A 285 -1.89 5.85 24.15
CA GLY A 285 -1.21 5.34 25.33
C GLY A 285 -0.53 3.99 25.14
N ASP A 286 -0.87 3.24 24.09
CA ASP A 286 -0.30 1.92 23.77
C ASP A 286 0.99 2.01 22.95
N SER A 287 1.32 3.21 22.46
CA SER A 287 2.56 3.48 21.72
C SER A 287 3.80 2.99 22.46
N VAL A 288 4.81 2.59 21.68
CA VAL A 288 6.09 2.13 22.22
C VAL A 288 6.82 3.27 22.95
N THR A 289 7.33 2.98 24.14
CA THR A 289 8.27 3.83 24.88
C THR A 289 9.55 3.05 25.18
N ALA A 290 10.60 3.73 25.65
CA ALA A 290 11.84 3.06 26.06
C ALA A 290 11.59 2.05 27.18
N GLU A 291 10.77 2.40 28.17
CA GLU A 291 10.44 1.55 29.32
C GLU A 291 9.64 0.32 28.91
N LYS A 292 8.63 0.49 28.04
CA LYS A 292 7.88 -0.63 27.46
C LYS A 292 8.76 -1.54 26.62
N THR A 293 9.70 -0.97 25.86
CA THR A 293 10.67 -1.74 25.05
C THR A 293 11.58 -2.58 25.94
N VAL A 294 12.10 -2.03 27.04
CA VAL A 294 12.95 -2.76 27.99
C VAL A 294 12.19 -3.90 28.65
N LEU A 295 10.97 -3.64 29.13
CA LEU A 295 10.10 -4.67 29.70
C LEU A 295 9.76 -5.75 28.68
N GLY A 296 9.34 -5.35 27.48
CA GLY A 296 9.01 -6.23 26.36
C GLY A 296 10.17 -7.11 25.96
N LYS A 297 11.36 -6.54 25.83
CA LYS A 297 12.59 -7.29 25.55
C LYS A 297 12.83 -8.32 26.64
N LYS A 298 12.73 -7.95 27.92
CA LYS A 298 12.91 -8.93 29.00
C LYS A 298 11.89 -10.08 28.88
N LEU A 299 10.62 -9.79 28.63
CA LEU A 299 9.58 -10.82 28.46
C LEU A 299 9.81 -11.70 27.24
N PHE A 300 10.28 -11.14 26.12
CA PHE A 300 10.50 -11.85 24.87
C PHE A 300 11.53 -12.99 24.98
N PHE A 301 12.55 -12.80 25.82
CA PHE A 301 13.58 -13.81 26.07
C PHE A 301 13.28 -14.72 27.26
N ASP A 302 12.27 -14.40 28.08
CA ASP A 302 11.97 -15.14 29.31
C ASP A 302 10.93 -16.26 29.06
N PRO A 303 11.22 -17.52 29.42
CA PRO A 303 10.29 -18.62 29.21
C PRO A 303 9.12 -18.64 30.21
N VAL A 304 9.05 -17.70 31.17
CA VAL A 304 7.99 -17.58 32.18
C VAL A 304 6.57 -17.58 31.60
N LEU A 305 6.42 -17.13 30.36
CA LEU A 305 5.15 -17.05 29.65
C LEU A 305 4.70 -18.39 29.02
N SER A 306 5.59 -19.37 28.90
CA SER A 306 5.25 -20.71 28.39
C SER A 306 4.73 -21.63 29.48
N GLY A 307 3.80 -22.52 29.13
CA GLY A 307 3.28 -23.52 30.08
C GLY A 307 4.35 -24.50 30.57
N SER A 308 5.35 -24.79 29.73
CA SER A 308 6.47 -25.67 30.06
C SER A 308 7.58 -24.97 30.87
N GLY A 309 7.62 -23.64 30.89
CA GLY A 309 8.72 -22.85 31.44
C GLY A 309 10.05 -23.03 30.70
N LYS A 310 10.03 -23.53 29.45
CA LYS A 310 11.24 -23.88 28.68
C LYS A 310 11.35 -23.16 27.33
N ARG A 311 10.29 -22.50 26.87
CA ARG A 311 10.24 -21.83 25.56
C ARG A 311 9.90 -20.36 25.74
N SER A 312 10.59 -19.49 25.03
CA SER A 312 10.30 -18.06 24.95
C SER A 312 10.08 -17.65 23.48
N CYS A 313 9.67 -16.41 23.24
CA CYS A 313 9.54 -15.89 21.87
C CYS A 313 10.88 -16.01 21.12
N ALA A 314 11.99 -15.72 21.81
CA ALA A 314 13.34 -15.83 21.27
C ALA A 314 13.78 -17.26 20.91
N SER A 315 13.08 -18.30 21.36
CA SER A 315 13.36 -19.68 20.96
C SER A 315 13.04 -19.93 19.48
N CYS A 316 12.03 -19.24 18.95
CA CYS A 316 11.62 -19.35 17.54
C CYS A 316 12.00 -18.09 16.74
N HIS A 317 12.13 -16.94 17.39
CA HIS A 317 12.46 -15.67 16.74
C HIS A 317 13.84 -15.19 17.22
N GLN A 318 14.89 -15.78 16.65
CA GLN A 318 16.28 -15.59 17.09
C GLN A 318 16.89 -14.33 16.46
N PRO A 319 17.44 -13.38 17.25
CA PRO A 319 17.98 -12.12 16.70
C PRO A 319 19.07 -12.30 15.64
N ASN A 320 19.93 -13.31 15.78
CA ASN A 320 21.02 -13.60 14.84
C ASN A 320 20.55 -14.22 13.50
N LEU A 321 19.25 -14.54 13.39
CA LEU A 321 18.58 -15.03 12.18
C LEU A 321 17.44 -14.08 11.78
N ASP A 322 17.61 -12.78 12.02
CA ASP A 322 16.59 -11.74 11.80
C ASP A 322 15.23 -12.11 12.38
N PHE A 323 15.23 -12.60 13.62
CA PHE A 323 14.04 -13.00 14.34
C PHE A 323 13.24 -14.11 13.63
N THR A 324 13.94 -15.08 13.03
CA THR A 324 13.42 -16.37 12.58
C THR A 324 14.10 -17.54 13.31
N ASP A 325 13.81 -18.78 12.95
CA ASP A 325 14.45 -19.98 13.50
C ASP A 325 15.34 -20.74 12.49
N GLY A 326 15.34 -20.35 11.21
CA GLY A 326 16.08 -21.04 10.14
C GLY A 326 15.55 -22.45 9.81
N LEU A 327 14.31 -22.77 10.20
CA LEU A 327 13.70 -24.10 10.00
C LEU A 327 12.62 -24.06 8.92
N ILE A 328 12.39 -25.21 8.27
CA ILE A 328 11.23 -25.38 7.36
C ILE A 328 9.94 -25.12 8.13
N LYS A 329 9.77 -25.80 9.27
CA LYS A 329 8.73 -25.59 10.28
C LYS A 329 9.32 -25.98 11.63
N ASN A 330 8.90 -25.32 12.70
CA ASN A 330 9.36 -25.65 14.05
C ASN A 330 8.63 -26.90 14.59
N LEU A 331 9.16 -27.50 15.66
CA LEU A 331 8.46 -28.54 16.41
C LEU A 331 7.46 -27.92 17.39
N ASP A 332 6.34 -28.62 17.57
CA ASP A 332 5.39 -28.32 18.64
C ASP A 332 6.06 -28.34 20.02
N ILE A 333 5.40 -27.79 21.04
CA ILE A 333 5.95 -27.69 22.39
C ILE A 333 6.32 -29.04 23.01
N THR A 334 5.76 -30.13 22.49
CA THR A 334 6.06 -31.50 22.93
C THR A 334 7.29 -32.10 22.24
N GLY A 335 7.76 -31.48 21.17
CA GLY A 335 8.87 -31.96 20.34
C GLY A 335 8.50 -33.11 19.41
N LYS A 336 7.22 -33.40 19.21
CA LYS A 336 6.77 -34.63 18.51
C LYS A 336 6.28 -34.40 17.09
N ARG A 337 5.76 -33.23 16.78
CA ARG A 337 5.17 -32.91 15.47
C ARG A 337 5.67 -31.57 14.98
N MET A 338 5.75 -31.40 13.67
CA MET A 338 5.97 -30.07 13.09
C MET A 338 4.70 -29.24 13.23
N ILE A 339 4.84 -27.95 13.54
CA ILE A 339 3.75 -26.99 13.42
C ILE A 339 3.41 -26.76 11.94
N MET A 340 2.31 -26.08 11.66
CA MET A 340 1.75 -25.97 10.31
C MET A 340 2.59 -25.10 9.36
N ARG A 341 3.28 -24.07 9.88
CA ARG A 341 3.93 -23.03 9.07
C ARG A 341 5.36 -22.74 9.51
N ASN A 342 6.15 -22.19 8.59
CA ASN A 342 7.46 -21.60 8.84
C ASN A 342 7.33 -20.41 9.82
N THR A 343 8.38 -20.12 10.59
CA THR A 343 8.41 -18.98 11.52
C THR A 343 8.85 -17.71 10.78
N PRO A 344 7.98 -16.71 10.58
CA PRO A 344 8.32 -15.50 9.85
C PRO A 344 9.24 -14.58 10.66
N THR A 345 9.97 -13.70 9.98
CA THR A 345 10.73 -12.62 10.64
C THR A 345 9.80 -11.65 11.37
N LEU A 346 10.29 -11.08 12.48
CA LEU A 346 9.63 -9.99 13.19
C LEU A 346 10.13 -8.61 12.77
N ILE A 347 11.19 -8.53 11.95
CA ILE A 347 11.70 -7.25 11.46
C ILE A 347 10.61 -6.57 10.63
N ASN A 348 10.34 -5.30 10.94
CA ASN A 348 9.29 -4.50 10.29
C ASN A 348 7.85 -5.04 10.44
N ALA A 349 7.58 -6.01 11.31
CA ALA A 349 6.23 -6.54 11.54
C ALA A 349 5.23 -5.46 12.04
N ALA A 350 5.75 -4.43 12.71
CA ALA A 350 4.97 -3.27 13.15
C ALA A 350 4.44 -2.38 12.03
N LEU A 351 4.95 -2.54 10.80
CA LEU A 351 4.51 -1.79 9.62
C LEU A 351 3.44 -2.56 8.82
N GLN A 352 2.81 -3.57 9.44
CA GLN A 352 1.79 -4.42 8.82
C GLN A 352 0.45 -4.27 9.57
N PRO A 353 -0.67 -3.97 8.87
CA PRO A 353 -1.98 -3.79 9.50
C PRO A 353 -2.66 -5.11 9.91
N ALA A 354 -2.07 -6.26 9.57
CA ALA A 354 -2.55 -7.58 9.94
C ALA A 354 -1.38 -8.57 10.04
N GLN A 355 -1.49 -9.52 10.98
CA GLN A 355 -0.42 -10.43 11.38
C GLN A 355 -0.72 -11.88 10.99
N PHE A 356 0.28 -12.76 11.14
CA PHE A 356 0.31 -14.13 10.61
C PHE A 356 0.25 -14.22 9.08
N TYR A 357 0.49 -15.43 8.55
CA TYR A 357 0.39 -15.74 7.13
C TYR A 357 -1.06 -15.74 6.60
N ASP A 358 -2.06 -15.88 7.46
CA ASP A 358 -3.49 -15.92 7.11
C ASP A 358 -4.26 -14.68 7.57
N LEU A 359 -3.57 -13.60 7.96
CA LEU A 359 -4.16 -12.30 8.32
C LEU A 359 -5.18 -12.34 9.48
N ARG A 360 -5.19 -13.40 10.28
CA ARG A 360 -6.29 -13.65 11.23
C ARG A 360 -6.39 -12.67 12.41
N VAL A 361 -5.34 -11.88 12.68
CA VAL A 361 -5.38 -10.87 13.74
C VAL A 361 -4.86 -9.50 13.25
N PRO A 362 -5.45 -8.39 13.71
CA PRO A 362 -5.12 -7.05 13.22
C PRO A 362 -3.96 -6.37 13.96
N SER A 363 -3.50 -6.90 15.11
CA SER A 363 -2.51 -6.24 15.96
C SER A 363 -1.41 -7.17 16.44
N LEU A 364 -0.27 -6.60 16.83
CA LEU A 364 0.84 -7.34 17.44
C LEU A 364 0.48 -7.84 18.85
N GLU A 365 -0.36 -7.11 19.58
CA GLU A 365 -0.90 -7.54 20.87
C GLU A 365 -1.75 -8.81 20.73
N ASP A 366 -2.66 -8.84 19.76
CA ASP A 366 -3.48 -10.01 19.45
C ASP A 366 -2.63 -11.18 18.95
N GLN A 367 -1.60 -10.89 18.14
CA GLN A 367 -0.64 -11.89 17.69
C GLN A 367 0.10 -12.55 18.86
N ALA A 368 0.59 -11.75 19.81
CA ALA A 368 1.25 -12.25 21.01
C ALA A 368 0.30 -13.11 21.85
N ARG A 369 -0.95 -12.67 22.03
CA ARG A 369 -1.99 -13.43 22.73
C ARG A 369 -2.22 -14.81 22.11
N ASP A 370 -2.39 -14.85 20.80
CA ASP A 370 -2.67 -16.09 20.07
C ASP A 370 -1.53 -17.09 20.21
N VAL A 371 -0.28 -16.67 20.04
CA VAL A 371 0.90 -17.55 20.19
C VAL A 371 1.06 -18.05 21.62
N LEU A 372 0.83 -17.18 22.61
CA LEU A 372 0.90 -17.54 24.02
C LEU A 372 -0.09 -18.65 24.37
N ASN A 373 -1.33 -18.55 23.90
CA ASN A 373 -2.39 -19.52 24.20
C ASN A 373 -2.34 -20.76 23.29
N ASN A 374 -1.62 -20.73 22.17
CA ASN A 374 -1.60 -21.83 21.22
C ASN A 374 -0.98 -23.09 21.85
N PRO A 375 -1.71 -24.22 21.86
CA PRO A 375 -1.26 -25.43 22.52
C PRO A 375 -0.05 -26.10 21.87
N ASP A 376 0.20 -25.85 20.59
CA ASP A 376 1.36 -26.38 19.87
C ASP A 376 2.59 -25.46 20.00
N GLU A 377 2.43 -24.19 20.40
CA GLU A 377 3.54 -23.21 20.45
C GLU A 377 4.05 -22.98 21.88
N MET A 378 3.40 -22.10 22.65
CA MET A 378 3.81 -21.75 24.01
C MET A 378 3.00 -22.46 25.09
N HIS A 379 1.77 -22.90 24.78
CA HIS A 379 0.83 -23.55 25.70
C HIS A 379 0.76 -22.82 27.06
N GLY A 380 0.83 -21.49 27.02
CA GLY A 380 0.87 -20.62 28.19
C GLY A 380 -0.52 -20.39 28.76
N ASP A 381 -0.54 -19.98 30.03
CA ASP A 381 -1.72 -19.42 30.68
C ASP A 381 -1.33 -18.05 31.21
N MET A 382 -1.99 -17.01 30.68
CA MET A 382 -1.67 -15.62 31.03
C MET A 382 -1.89 -15.34 32.52
N GLN A 383 -2.92 -15.92 33.15
CA GLN A 383 -3.20 -15.71 34.58
C GLN A 383 -2.11 -16.33 35.45
N VAL A 384 -1.63 -17.53 35.08
CA VAL A 384 -0.49 -18.17 35.74
C VAL A 384 0.78 -17.34 35.54
N ALA A 385 1.03 -16.84 34.32
CA ALA A 385 2.20 -16.05 34.00
C ALA A 385 2.24 -14.73 34.79
N ILE A 386 1.15 -13.94 34.80
CA ILE A 386 1.11 -12.68 35.56
C ILE A 386 1.30 -12.89 37.05
N GLY A 387 0.82 -14.01 37.61
CA GLY A 387 1.06 -14.35 39.03
C GLY A 387 2.55 -14.54 39.33
N LYS A 388 3.26 -15.26 38.45
CA LYS A 388 4.73 -15.42 38.55
C LYS A 388 5.46 -14.09 38.38
N LEU A 389 5.07 -13.28 37.39
CA LEU A 389 5.66 -11.96 37.15
C LEU A 389 5.43 -11.01 38.32
N TRP A 390 4.26 -11.06 38.96
CA TRP A 390 3.94 -10.22 40.11
C TRP A 390 4.75 -10.60 41.37
N ALA A 391 5.02 -11.89 41.55
CA ALA A 391 5.86 -12.36 42.65
C ALA A 391 7.32 -11.85 42.54
N ASP A 392 7.81 -11.61 41.32
CA ASP A 392 9.15 -11.08 41.06
C ASP A 392 9.22 -9.55 41.29
N THR A 393 10.09 -9.11 42.21
CA THR A 393 10.29 -7.70 42.56
C THR A 393 10.85 -6.87 41.40
N ASN A 394 11.64 -7.46 40.50
CA ASN A 394 12.20 -6.79 39.34
C ASN A 394 11.13 -6.55 38.28
N TYR A 395 10.29 -7.55 38.00
CA TYR A 395 9.16 -7.36 37.08
C TYR A 395 8.20 -6.31 37.62
N ARG A 396 7.85 -6.31 38.92
CA ARG A 396 7.01 -5.25 39.50
C ARG A 396 7.57 -3.84 39.27
N LYS A 397 8.89 -3.66 39.37
CA LYS A 397 9.55 -2.37 39.08
C LYS A 397 9.46 -2.02 37.60
N LEU A 398 9.73 -2.97 36.70
CA LEU A 398 9.66 -2.75 35.26
C LEU A 398 8.24 -2.40 34.79
N PHE A 399 7.22 -3.12 35.26
CA PHE A 399 5.81 -2.78 34.98
C PHE A 399 5.43 -1.41 35.56
N SER A 400 5.89 -1.07 36.77
CA SER A 400 5.70 0.25 37.38
C SER A 400 6.32 1.39 36.58
N SER A 401 7.46 1.14 35.95
CA SER A 401 8.12 2.10 35.07
C SER A 401 7.42 2.22 33.71
N ALA A 402 7.06 1.08 33.09
CA ALA A 402 6.48 1.04 31.75
C ALA A 402 5.02 1.50 31.70
N TYR A 403 4.28 1.26 32.79
CA TYR A 403 2.86 1.56 32.93
C TYR A 403 2.61 2.22 34.30
N PRO A 404 2.84 3.53 34.46
CA PRO A 404 2.68 4.19 35.75
C PRO A 404 1.20 4.19 36.21
N ARG A 405 0.90 3.49 37.30
CA ARG A 405 -0.43 3.46 37.93
C ARG A 405 -0.32 3.55 39.44
N GLN A 406 -1.00 4.52 40.06
CA GLN A 406 -1.03 4.65 41.51
C GLN A 406 -1.69 3.43 42.15
N GLY A 407 -1.09 2.92 43.23
CA GLY A 407 -1.65 1.81 44.00
C GLY A 407 -1.71 0.48 43.25
N ARG A 408 -0.82 0.22 42.28
CA ARG A 408 -0.78 -1.05 41.54
C ARG A 408 -0.71 -2.26 42.50
N MET A 409 -1.64 -3.20 42.32
CA MET A 409 -1.70 -4.47 43.09
C MET A 409 -1.55 -5.73 42.22
N ALA A 410 -1.51 -5.59 40.89
CA ALA A 410 -1.39 -6.67 39.93
C ALA A 410 -0.83 -6.15 38.59
N ILE A 411 -0.45 -7.09 37.72
CA ILE A 411 -0.11 -6.84 36.31
C ILE A 411 -1.34 -7.14 35.46
N ASP A 412 -1.67 -6.28 34.51
CA ASP A 412 -2.72 -6.56 33.53
C ASP A 412 -2.18 -7.46 32.41
N THR A 413 -3.00 -8.39 31.95
CA THR A 413 -2.73 -9.18 30.75
C THR A 413 -2.39 -8.31 29.53
N PHE A 414 -3.09 -7.18 29.38
CA PHE A 414 -2.83 -6.23 28.29
C PHE A 414 -1.45 -5.59 28.39
N GLU A 415 -0.97 -5.27 29.60
CA GLU A 415 0.37 -4.72 29.81
C GLU A 415 1.46 -5.70 29.35
N VAL A 416 1.27 -7.01 29.55
CA VAL A 416 2.20 -8.04 29.05
C VAL A 416 2.21 -8.05 27.51
N MET A 417 1.03 -8.10 26.90
CA MET A 417 0.88 -8.15 25.43
C MET A 417 1.41 -6.88 24.77
N ASN A 418 1.07 -5.71 25.31
CA ASN A 418 1.53 -4.41 24.83
C ASN A 418 3.04 -4.22 25.02
N ALA A 419 3.64 -4.72 26.11
CA ALA A 419 5.09 -4.67 26.27
C ALA A 419 5.82 -5.53 25.23
N LEU A 420 5.38 -6.78 25.03
CA LEU A 420 5.91 -7.66 23.97
C LEU A 420 5.79 -7.01 22.59
N ALA A 421 4.59 -6.52 22.26
CA ALA A 421 4.34 -5.80 21.01
C ALA A 421 5.21 -4.53 20.90
N GLY A 422 5.44 -3.81 21.99
CA GLY A 422 6.35 -2.67 22.05
C GLY A 422 7.79 -3.04 21.70
N TYR A 423 8.30 -4.18 22.19
CA TYR A 423 9.60 -4.68 21.76
C TYR A 423 9.62 -5.05 20.28
N VAL A 424 8.60 -5.73 19.76
CA VAL A 424 8.50 -6.04 18.31
C VAL A 424 8.44 -4.76 17.47
N ARG A 425 7.72 -3.73 17.91
CA ARG A 425 7.73 -2.39 17.27
C ARG A 425 9.09 -1.73 17.27
N SER A 426 9.94 -2.02 18.25
CA SER A 426 11.32 -1.51 18.25
C SER A 426 12.18 -2.13 17.14
N LEU A 427 11.78 -3.28 16.58
CA LEU A 427 12.47 -4.01 15.50
C LEU A 427 12.15 -3.46 14.10
N THR A 428 11.80 -2.18 13.98
CA THR A 428 11.64 -1.50 12.70
C THR A 428 13.01 -1.06 12.17
N ALA A 429 13.37 -1.52 10.98
CA ALA A 429 14.61 -1.21 10.28
C ALA A 429 14.34 -0.93 8.79
N LEU A 430 14.42 0.36 8.42
CA LEU A 430 14.34 0.88 7.05
C LEU A 430 15.63 1.63 6.71
N ASN A 431 16.77 0.94 6.87
CA ASN A 431 18.13 1.50 6.81
C ASN A 431 19.08 0.64 5.95
N SER A 432 18.54 -0.04 4.94
CA SER A 432 19.31 -0.88 4.02
C SER A 432 20.16 -0.05 3.05
N ARG A 433 20.99 -0.73 2.24
CA ARG A 433 21.76 -0.07 1.18
C ARG A 433 20.84 0.57 0.13
N PHE A 434 19.72 -0.07 -0.17
CA PHE A 434 18.71 0.50 -1.04
C PHE A 434 18.10 1.79 -0.47
N ASP A 435 17.82 1.81 0.84
CA ASP A 435 17.27 3.01 1.51
C ASP A 435 18.27 4.17 1.45
N ALA A 436 19.56 3.91 1.70
CA ALA A 436 20.62 4.90 1.58
C ALA A 436 20.74 5.46 0.14
N TYR A 437 20.65 4.59 -0.86
CA TYR A 437 20.65 5.00 -2.27
C TYR A 437 19.44 5.88 -2.60
N MET A 438 18.24 5.51 -2.16
CA MET A 438 17.02 6.30 -2.37
C MET A 438 17.04 7.64 -1.63
N GLN A 439 17.81 7.76 -0.55
CA GLN A 439 18.08 9.03 0.13
C GLN A 439 19.16 9.90 -0.56
N GLY A 440 19.85 9.37 -1.58
CA GLY A 440 20.81 10.12 -2.41
C GLY A 440 22.26 9.67 -2.28
N ASP A 441 22.58 8.62 -1.50
CA ASP A 441 23.91 8.02 -1.53
C ASP A 441 24.04 7.09 -2.75
N GLU A 442 24.35 7.69 -3.91
CA GLU A 442 24.47 6.96 -5.18
C GLU A 442 25.55 5.85 -5.14
N ARG A 443 26.43 5.83 -4.13
CA ARG A 443 27.46 4.80 -3.96
C ARG A 443 27.00 3.60 -3.13
N ALA A 444 25.83 3.66 -2.50
CA ALA A 444 25.32 2.60 -1.64
C ALA A 444 24.91 1.35 -2.44
N MET A 445 24.54 1.50 -3.71
CA MET A 445 24.09 0.43 -4.59
C MET A 445 25.11 0.11 -5.68
N LYS A 446 25.20 -1.17 -6.03
CA LYS A 446 25.93 -1.63 -7.22
C LYS A 446 25.05 -1.52 -8.46
N GLU A 447 25.65 -1.39 -9.64
CA GLU A 447 24.93 -1.39 -10.92
C GLU A 447 24.03 -2.62 -11.10
N THR A 448 24.51 -3.83 -10.74
CA THR A 448 23.71 -5.07 -10.82
C THR A 448 22.46 -5.03 -9.95
N ALA A 449 22.56 -4.45 -8.75
CA ALA A 449 21.41 -4.31 -7.85
C ALA A 449 20.43 -3.22 -8.32
N LEU A 450 20.90 -2.21 -9.05
CA LEU A 450 20.02 -1.21 -9.68
C LEU A 450 19.27 -1.79 -10.89
N ALA A 451 19.96 -2.56 -11.73
CA ALA A 451 19.33 -3.34 -12.79
C ALA A 451 18.28 -4.29 -12.21
N GLY A 452 18.63 -4.99 -11.12
CA GLY A 452 17.71 -5.86 -10.37
C GLY A 452 16.47 -5.17 -9.85
N PHE A 453 16.59 -3.94 -9.33
CA PHE A 453 15.43 -3.14 -8.90
C PHE A 453 14.51 -2.81 -10.08
N ASN A 454 15.07 -2.37 -11.20
CA ASN A 454 14.30 -2.04 -12.39
C ASN A 454 13.60 -3.28 -12.99
N LEU A 455 14.25 -4.45 -12.94
CA LEU A 455 13.63 -5.74 -13.30
C LEU A 455 12.49 -6.10 -12.33
N PHE A 456 12.74 -6.04 -11.03
CA PHE A 456 11.78 -6.37 -9.97
C PHE A 456 10.49 -5.56 -10.08
N MET A 457 10.61 -4.26 -10.36
CA MET A 457 9.47 -3.35 -10.51
C MET A 457 8.89 -3.32 -11.93
N GLY A 458 9.65 -3.78 -12.93
CA GLY A 458 9.29 -3.78 -14.35
C GLY A 458 9.00 -5.19 -14.87
N LYS A 459 9.90 -5.72 -15.70
CA LYS A 459 9.73 -6.99 -16.43
C LYS A 459 9.27 -8.16 -15.53
N ALA A 460 9.86 -8.29 -14.34
CA ALA A 460 9.55 -9.39 -13.41
C ALA A 460 8.26 -9.17 -12.60
N ARG A 461 7.71 -7.95 -12.61
CA ARG A 461 6.42 -7.57 -12.00
C ARG A 461 6.28 -7.86 -10.50
N CYS A 462 7.35 -8.18 -9.78
CA CYS A 462 7.30 -8.45 -8.35
C CYS A 462 6.76 -7.26 -7.53
N GLY A 463 7.05 -6.04 -8.01
CA GLY A 463 6.58 -4.77 -7.41
C GLY A 463 5.07 -4.53 -7.45
N THR A 464 4.28 -5.35 -8.17
CA THR A 464 2.81 -5.23 -8.19
C THR A 464 2.15 -5.86 -6.96
N CYS A 465 2.89 -6.67 -6.20
CA CYS A 465 2.44 -7.26 -4.92
C CYS A 465 3.36 -6.88 -3.76
N HIS A 466 4.67 -6.72 -4.02
CA HIS A 466 5.66 -6.31 -3.01
C HIS A 466 5.92 -4.81 -3.10
N PHE A 467 4.98 -4.01 -2.59
CA PHE A 467 4.95 -2.56 -2.81
C PHE A 467 6.14 -1.82 -2.19
N LEU A 468 6.80 -0.99 -2.98
CA LEU A 468 7.76 0.01 -2.52
C LEU A 468 7.13 0.92 -1.43
N PRO A 469 7.87 1.36 -0.40
CA PRO A 469 9.22 0.96 -0.01
C PRO A 469 9.24 -0.19 1.01
N LEU A 470 8.09 -0.67 1.50
CA LEU A 470 8.05 -1.72 2.53
C LEU A 470 8.32 -3.12 1.95
N PHE A 471 8.15 -3.24 0.63
CA PHE A 471 8.29 -4.43 -0.19
C PHE A 471 7.49 -5.63 0.33
N ASN A 472 6.26 -5.36 0.77
CA ASN A 472 5.26 -6.32 1.24
C ASN A 472 3.89 -5.96 0.64
N GLY A 473 2.85 -6.76 0.92
CA GLY A 473 1.49 -6.48 0.43
C GLY A 473 0.68 -5.48 1.25
N THR A 474 1.31 -4.53 1.96
CA THR A 474 0.54 -3.49 2.67
C THR A 474 0.06 -2.45 1.66
N LEU A 475 -1.25 -2.37 1.42
CA LEU A 475 -1.83 -1.66 0.28
C LEU A 475 -1.64 -0.13 0.38
N PRO A 476 -0.83 0.50 -0.50
CA PRO A 476 -0.64 1.95 -0.54
C PRO A 476 -1.86 2.67 -1.15
N PRO A 477 -1.96 4.01 -1.05
CA PRO A 477 -1.10 4.90 -0.26
C PRO A 477 -1.54 5.00 1.21
N ARG A 478 -2.64 4.34 1.60
CA ARG A 478 -3.21 4.43 2.96
C ARG A 478 -2.62 3.44 3.94
N TYR A 479 -2.15 2.28 3.45
CA TYR A 479 -1.56 1.22 4.25
C TYR A 479 -2.47 0.69 5.36
N MET A 480 -3.79 0.67 5.12
CA MET A 480 -4.78 0.22 6.12
C MET A 480 -5.20 -1.24 5.92
N GLN A 481 -4.76 -1.86 4.83
CA GLN A 481 -5.12 -3.22 4.44
C GLN A 481 -3.86 -3.98 4.03
N MET A 482 -3.91 -5.30 4.15
CA MET A 482 -2.85 -6.22 3.74
C MET A 482 -3.43 -7.18 2.71
N GLU A 483 -2.78 -7.32 1.57
CA GLU A 483 -3.18 -8.26 0.54
C GLU A 483 -2.70 -9.68 0.84
N ALA A 484 -3.46 -10.64 0.32
CA ALA A 484 -3.15 -12.06 0.33
C ALA A 484 -3.36 -12.64 -1.07
N GLU A 485 -2.47 -13.53 -1.47
CA GLU A 485 -2.43 -14.04 -2.84
C GLU A 485 -2.45 -15.55 -2.86
N VAL A 486 -3.03 -16.10 -3.93
CA VAL A 486 -2.98 -17.52 -4.25
C VAL A 486 -1.96 -17.68 -5.36
N ILE A 487 -0.73 -18.02 -4.99
CA ILE A 487 0.37 -18.23 -5.97
C ILE A 487 0.64 -19.70 -6.26
N GLY A 488 -0.05 -20.62 -5.56
CA GLY A 488 0.09 -22.06 -5.77
C GLY A 488 1.38 -22.67 -5.19
N VAL A 489 1.76 -22.28 -3.97
CA VAL A 489 2.94 -22.84 -3.29
C VAL A 489 2.80 -24.37 -3.14
N PRO A 490 3.74 -25.17 -3.66
CA PRO A 490 3.64 -26.62 -3.60
C PRO A 490 3.88 -27.14 -2.18
N GLN A 491 3.34 -28.33 -1.88
CA GLN A 491 3.63 -29.02 -0.62
C GLN A 491 5.12 -29.43 -0.52
N LYS A 492 5.74 -29.74 -1.66
CA LYS A 492 7.15 -30.12 -1.81
C LYS A 492 7.64 -29.68 -3.20
N ILE A 493 8.92 -29.32 -3.32
CA ILE A 493 9.49 -28.72 -4.55
C ILE A 493 9.22 -29.52 -5.84
N ASP A 494 9.26 -30.86 -5.77
CA ASP A 494 9.07 -31.74 -6.94
C ASP A 494 7.63 -32.30 -7.08
N ARG A 495 6.66 -31.74 -6.37
CA ARG A 495 5.28 -32.26 -6.35
C ARG A 495 4.32 -31.26 -6.97
N LYS A 496 3.48 -31.77 -7.88
CA LYS A 496 2.43 -31.01 -8.56
C LYS A 496 1.13 -30.92 -7.74
N TYR A 497 1.26 -30.80 -6.42
CA TYR A 497 0.15 -30.63 -5.50
C TYR A 497 0.43 -29.43 -4.62
N ILE A 498 -0.56 -28.56 -4.48
CA ILE A 498 -0.51 -27.40 -3.59
C ILE A 498 -0.38 -27.86 -2.13
N ASP A 499 0.25 -27.03 -1.30
CA ASP A 499 0.22 -27.20 0.14
C ASP A 499 -1.24 -27.25 0.66
N PRO A 500 -1.60 -28.22 1.52
CA PRO A 500 -2.98 -28.43 1.92
C PRO A 500 -3.51 -27.37 2.90
N ASP A 501 -2.66 -26.46 3.39
CA ASP A 501 -3.13 -25.37 4.23
C ASP A 501 -4.01 -24.41 3.42
N LEU A 502 -5.24 -24.22 3.89
CA LEU A 502 -6.25 -23.38 3.25
C LEU A 502 -5.99 -21.87 3.43
N GLY A 503 -5.05 -21.48 4.29
CA GLY A 503 -4.67 -20.08 4.49
C GLY A 503 -5.83 -19.22 4.98
N LEU A 504 -6.00 -18.04 4.36
CA LEU A 504 -7.03 -17.04 4.68
C LEU A 504 -8.45 -17.60 4.62
N TYR A 505 -8.72 -18.64 3.82
CA TYR A 505 -10.03 -19.30 3.73
C TYR A 505 -10.58 -19.80 5.08
N ARG A 506 -9.68 -20.15 6.02
CA ARG A 506 -10.08 -20.56 7.39
C ARG A 506 -10.75 -19.42 8.17
N ILE A 507 -10.46 -18.18 7.79
CA ILE A 507 -10.96 -16.95 8.41
C ILE A 507 -12.10 -16.37 7.56
N GLN A 508 -11.94 -16.41 6.23
CA GLN A 508 -12.87 -15.86 5.25
C GLN A 508 -13.16 -16.89 4.15
N SER A 509 -14.24 -17.65 4.30
CA SER A 509 -14.55 -18.85 3.48
C SER A 509 -15.01 -18.58 2.03
N GLY A 510 -14.64 -17.46 1.43
CA GLY A 510 -14.81 -17.23 0.00
C GLY A 510 -13.81 -18.06 -0.80
N ASP A 511 -14.24 -18.75 -1.86
CA ASP A 511 -13.38 -19.67 -2.63
C ASP A 511 -12.14 -18.98 -3.23
N PHE A 512 -12.21 -17.68 -3.53
CA PHE A 512 -11.05 -16.90 -3.98
C PHE A 512 -9.94 -16.82 -2.93
N ASN A 513 -10.25 -16.94 -1.63
CA ASN A 513 -9.27 -16.99 -0.54
C ASN A 513 -8.67 -18.39 -0.27
N ARG A 514 -9.11 -19.41 -1.00
CA ARG A 514 -8.64 -20.79 -0.79
C ARG A 514 -7.16 -20.90 -1.13
N HIS A 515 -6.34 -21.21 -0.13
CA HIS A 515 -4.87 -21.20 -0.23
C HIS A 515 -4.25 -19.80 -0.41
N ALA A 516 -4.99 -18.74 -0.07
CA ALA A 516 -4.44 -17.38 -0.08
C ALA A 516 -3.61 -17.13 1.19
N PHE A 517 -2.44 -16.51 1.01
CA PHE A 517 -1.54 -16.14 2.10
C PHE A 517 -1.06 -14.70 1.96
N LYS A 518 -0.82 -14.05 3.10
CA LYS A 518 -0.23 -12.72 3.20
C LYS A 518 1.02 -12.61 2.33
N ILE A 519 1.10 -11.56 1.52
CA ILE A 519 2.33 -11.21 0.78
C ILE A 519 3.40 -10.71 1.78
N THR A 520 4.40 -11.54 2.08
CA THR A 520 5.45 -11.21 3.05
C THR A 520 6.43 -10.15 2.53
N THR A 521 7.16 -9.50 3.44
CA THR A 521 8.23 -8.57 3.04
C THR A 521 9.37 -9.32 2.35
N VAL A 522 10.00 -8.70 1.33
CA VAL A 522 11.28 -9.18 0.78
C VAL A 522 12.51 -8.55 1.44
N ARG A 523 12.33 -7.60 2.37
CA ARG A 523 13.42 -7.05 3.19
C ARG A 523 13.99 -8.12 4.11
N ASN A 524 15.31 -8.14 4.29
CA ASN A 524 16.04 -9.07 5.16
C ASN A 524 16.00 -10.55 4.74
N THR A 525 15.48 -10.86 3.55
CA THR A 525 15.20 -12.25 3.17
C THR A 525 16.43 -13.11 2.94
N THR A 526 17.62 -12.54 2.80
CA THR A 526 18.85 -13.32 2.64
C THR A 526 19.23 -14.08 3.92
N ARG A 527 18.68 -13.68 5.08
CA ARG A 527 18.97 -14.24 6.41
C ARG A 527 17.78 -14.99 7.00
N THR A 528 16.71 -15.20 6.24
CA THR A 528 15.45 -15.80 6.71
C THR A 528 15.02 -17.03 5.92
N ALA A 529 15.95 -17.70 5.23
CA ALA A 529 15.67 -18.99 4.60
C ALA A 529 15.27 -20.03 5.66
N PRO A 530 14.43 -21.03 5.34
CA PRO A 530 13.77 -21.26 4.06
C PRO A 530 12.50 -20.39 3.85
N TYR A 531 11.98 -20.39 2.63
CA TYR A 531 10.96 -19.45 2.14
C TYR A 531 9.56 -20.06 1.98
N MET A 532 8.57 -19.16 1.85
CA MET A 532 7.13 -19.42 1.81
C MET A 532 6.53 -19.83 3.17
N HIS A 533 5.20 -19.84 3.27
CA HIS A 533 4.48 -20.17 4.50
C HIS A 533 4.80 -21.56 5.05
N ASN A 534 5.28 -22.47 4.19
CA ASN A 534 5.61 -23.84 4.54
C ASN A 534 7.12 -24.17 4.50
N GLY A 535 7.99 -23.20 4.19
CA GLY A 535 9.44 -23.38 4.14
C GLY A 535 9.93 -24.29 2.99
N VAL A 536 9.18 -24.43 1.90
CA VAL A 536 9.47 -25.40 0.85
C VAL A 536 10.71 -25.07 0.02
N PHE A 537 11.00 -23.79 -0.20
CA PHE A 537 12.16 -23.33 -0.97
C PHE A 537 13.31 -22.97 -0.03
N ARG A 538 14.52 -23.43 -0.34
CA ARG A 538 15.74 -23.26 0.47
C ARG A 538 16.58 -22.08 0.04
N THR A 539 16.49 -21.68 -1.22
CA THR A 539 17.31 -20.61 -1.79
C THR A 539 16.44 -19.59 -2.53
N LEU A 540 16.96 -18.37 -2.71
CA LEU A 540 16.25 -17.34 -3.47
C LEU A 540 16.14 -17.74 -4.94
N GLU A 541 17.10 -18.47 -5.49
CA GLU A 541 17.05 -19.00 -6.86
C GLU A 541 15.82 -19.90 -7.07
N GLU A 542 15.52 -20.80 -6.12
CA GLU A 542 14.32 -21.64 -6.19
C GLU A 542 13.02 -20.80 -6.13
N VAL A 543 13.02 -19.71 -5.36
CA VAL A 543 11.89 -18.77 -5.30
C VAL A 543 11.73 -18.04 -6.64
N ILE A 544 12.81 -17.48 -7.19
CA ILE A 544 12.78 -16.77 -8.47
C ILE A 544 12.38 -17.71 -9.60
N ASP A 545 12.88 -18.95 -9.64
CA ASP A 545 12.49 -19.96 -10.61
C ASP A 545 11.00 -20.35 -10.52
N PHE A 546 10.42 -20.33 -9.31
CA PHE A 546 8.99 -20.57 -9.13
C PHE A 546 8.14 -19.44 -9.72
N TYR A 547 8.52 -18.18 -9.49
CA TYR A 547 7.84 -17.03 -10.08
C TYR A 547 8.05 -16.93 -11.60
N ASP A 548 9.27 -17.18 -12.09
CA ASP A 548 9.60 -17.15 -13.52
C ASP A 548 8.77 -18.16 -14.33
N LYS A 549 8.36 -19.27 -13.72
CA LYS A 549 7.46 -20.25 -14.36
C LYS A 549 5.99 -19.84 -14.39
N GLY A 550 5.55 -18.82 -13.64
CA GLY A 550 4.14 -18.47 -13.48
C GLY A 550 3.48 -19.09 -12.23
N GLY A 551 4.25 -19.37 -11.19
CA GLY A 551 3.78 -19.94 -9.93
C GLY A 551 3.29 -21.38 -10.04
N GLY A 552 2.29 -21.75 -9.23
CA GLY A 552 1.78 -23.11 -9.14
C GLY A 552 1.23 -23.64 -10.47
N ARG A 553 0.38 -22.88 -11.16
CA ARG A 553 -0.16 -23.26 -12.49
C ARG A 553 0.97 -23.41 -13.51
N GLY A 554 1.90 -22.46 -13.53
CA GLY A 554 3.12 -22.52 -14.35
C GLY A 554 4.00 -23.74 -14.08
N ALA A 555 4.03 -24.21 -12.84
CA ALA A 555 4.70 -25.45 -12.42
C ALA A 555 3.84 -26.72 -12.63
N GLY A 556 2.63 -26.60 -13.18
CA GLY A 556 1.72 -27.71 -13.48
C GLY A 556 0.87 -28.18 -12.30
N ILE A 557 0.61 -27.33 -11.31
CA ILE A 557 -0.36 -27.57 -10.24
C ILE A 557 -1.74 -27.12 -10.71
N GLU A 558 -2.75 -27.99 -10.59
CA GLU A 558 -4.13 -27.65 -10.90
C GLU A 558 -4.76 -26.84 -9.76
N ILE A 559 -4.92 -25.53 -9.97
CA ILE A 559 -5.64 -24.62 -9.07
C ILE A 559 -6.46 -23.60 -9.87
N ALA A 560 -7.75 -23.48 -9.52
CA ALA A 560 -8.68 -22.65 -10.27
C ALA A 560 -8.59 -21.16 -9.94
N ASN A 561 -8.14 -20.82 -8.73
CA ASN A 561 -8.19 -19.48 -8.16
C ASN A 561 -6.81 -18.82 -8.01
N GLN A 562 -5.79 -19.25 -8.77
CA GLN A 562 -4.48 -18.59 -8.74
C GLN A 562 -4.62 -17.15 -9.24
N THR A 563 -4.12 -16.22 -8.43
CA THR A 563 -4.14 -14.78 -8.72
C THR A 563 -2.92 -14.33 -9.52
N LEU A 564 -1.78 -15.00 -9.35
CA LEU A 564 -0.59 -14.80 -10.17
C LEU A 564 -0.84 -15.24 -11.63
N ASP A 565 -0.36 -14.45 -12.59
CA ASP A 565 -0.31 -14.80 -14.01
C ASP A 565 0.51 -16.09 -14.21
N GLU A 566 -0.02 -17.02 -14.99
CA GLU A 566 0.64 -18.30 -15.29
C GLU A 566 1.66 -18.21 -16.42
N THR A 567 1.71 -17.07 -17.11
CA THR A 567 2.65 -16.81 -18.20
C THR A 567 4.08 -16.72 -17.65
N PRO A 568 5.04 -17.49 -18.18
CA PRO A 568 6.43 -17.38 -17.77
C PRO A 568 7.00 -15.98 -17.99
N LEU A 569 7.83 -15.50 -17.06
CA LEU A 569 8.47 -14.18 -17.15
C LEU A 569 9.63 -14.16 -18.16
N HIS A 570 10.15 -15.34 -18.52
CA HIS A 570 11.28 -15.52 -19.43
C HIS A 570 12.52 -14.75 -18.95
N LEU A 571 12.82 -14.86 -17.66
CA LEU A 571 14.03 -14.32 -17.06
C LEU A 571 15.24 -15.16 -17.47
N ASN A 572 16.29 -14.51 -17.97
CA ASN A 572 17.57 -15.17 -18.17
C ASN A 572 18.37 -15.23 -16.84
N GLU A 573 19.47 -15.98 -16.82
CA GLU A 573 20.25 -16.20 -15.58
C GLU A 573 20.90 -14.92 -15.03
N GLU A 574 21.24 -13.96 -15.89
CA GLU A 574 21.74 -12.65 -15.49
C GLU A 574 20.64 -11.85 -14.79
N GLU A 575 19.44 -11.77 -15.38
CA GLU A 575 18.28 -11.07 -14.82
C GLU A 575 17.87 -11.66 -13.45
N LYS A 576 17.89 -13.00 -13.30
CA LYS A 576 17.65 -13.66 -12.01
C LYS A 576 18.69 -13.26 -10.97
N THR A 577 19.97 -13.23 -11.37
CA THR A 577 21.07 -12.82 -10.49
C THR A 577 20.94 -11.36 -10.05
N GLU A 578 20.59 -10.48 -10.98
CA GLU A 578 20.36 -9.05 -10.71
C GLU A 578 19.21 -8.84 -9.72
N ILE A 579 18.08 -9.53 -9.90
CA ILE A 579 16.95 -9.49 -8.96
C ILE A 579 17.39 -9.96 -7.56
N ILE A 580 18.16 -11.04 -7.47
CA ILE A 580 18.68 -11.54 -6.19
C ILE A 580 19.65 -10.51 -5.56
N ASP A 581 20.49 -9.86 -6.36
CA ASP A 581 21.39 -8.80 -5.89
C ASP A 581 20.65 -7.56 -5.39
N PHE A 582 19.51 -7.23 -6.01
CA PHE A 582 18.58 -6.24 -5.48
C PHE A 582 17.97 -6.69 -4.15
N ILE A 583 17.47 -7.92 -4.04
CA ILE A 583 16.92 -8.42 -2.76
C ILE A 583 17.97 -8.35 -1.64
N LYS A 584 19.23 -8.70 -1.91
CA LYS A 584 20.36 -8.55 -0.97
C LYS A 584 20.66 -7.09 -0.58
N SER A 585 20.20 -6.11 -1.35
CA SER A 585 20.39 -4.70 -1.01
C SER A 585 19.33 -4.18 -0.03
N LEU A 586 18.23 -4.93 0.16
CA LEU A 586 17.12 -4.65 1.08
C LEU A 586 17.37 -5.14 2.52
N ASP A 587 18.45 -5.87 2.75
CA ASP A 587 18.86 -6.26 4.09
C ASP A 587 19.25 -5.03 4.91
N SER A 588 18.68 -4.93 6.11
CA SER A 588 19.05 -3.90 7.08
C SER A 588 20.52 -4.02 7.45
N ILE A 589 21.16 -2.87 7.62
CA ILE A 589 22.48 -2.79 8.23
C ILE A 589 22.27 -3.13 9.72
N SER A 590 22.98 -4.17 10.21
CA SER A 590 22.81 -4.72 11.56
C SER A 590 22.87 -3.64 12.64
N THR A 591 21.72 -3.25 13.19
CA THR A 591 21.60 -2.21 14.23
C THR A 591 20.66 -2.58 15.38
N LEU A 592 20.13 -3.80 15.45
CA LEU A 592 19.06 -4.21 16.38
C LEU A 592 19.49 -5.25 17.42
#